data_AF-A0A7S3NVF3-F1
#
_entry.id   AF-A0A7S3NVF3-F1
#
_cell.length_a   1.000
_cell.length_b   1.000
_cell.length_c   1.000
_cell.angle_alpha   90.00
_cell.angle_beta   90.00
_cell.angle_gamma   90.00
#
_symmetry.space_group_name_H-M   'P 1'
#
loop_
_entity.id
_entity.type
_entity.pdbx_description
1 polymer ?
#
loop_
_entity_poly.entity_id
_entity_poly.type
_entity_poly.pdbx_seq_one_letter_code
_entity_poly.pdbx_strand_id
1 'polypeptide(L)'
;MIEKDDPMIQDHHSDFPIDRKDQLKMIFSMIGTPQDEMDVSFISDKQAEDYIKIFANKPGVDFEEKYPNASKEAIDLLTKMLTFNPYYRITLNEILNHDFFASVRDLEKEITSPKEIAFDFEMEGDLSEKRLRELILEEVDHFN
;
A
#
# COMPACT_ATOMS: atom_id res chain seq x y z
N MET A 1 22.94 20.92 19.08
CA MET A 1 21.91 21.78 18.46
C MET A 1 20.59 21.18 18.90
N ILE A 2 19.84 21.91 19.73
CA ILE A 2 18.73 21.39 20.54
C ILE A 2 17.69 20.73 19.60
N GLU A 3 17.49 19.42 19.75
CA GLU A 3 16.36 18.70 19.15
C GLU A 3 15.09 19.36 19.66
N LYS A 4 14.33 19.97 18.76
CA LYS A 4 12.99 20.45 19.07
C LYS A 4 12.08 19.24 19.02
N ASP A 5 11.33 19.01 20.08
CA ASP A 5 10.24 18.04 20.14
C ASP A 5 9.37 18.16 18.87
N ASP A 6 9.21 17.05 18.15
CA ASP A 6 8.44 16.99 16.91
C ASP A 6 6.95 16.91 17.25
N PRO A 7 6.12 17.91 16.92
CA PRO A 7 4.74 17.99 17.38
C PRO A 7 3.83 16.87 16.83
N MET A 8 4.33 16.04 15.91
CA MET A 8 3.59 14.91 15.33
C MET A 8 3.70 13.63 16.16
N ILE A 9 4.64 13.56 17.11
CA ILE A 9 5.05 12.32 17.77
C ILE A 9 5.02 12.55 19.27
N GLN A 10 4.16 11.81 19.96
CA GLN A 10 4.08 11.86 21.41
C GLN A 10 5.26 11.08 21.99
N ASP A 11 5.91 11.60 23.05
CA ASP A 11 7.04 10.96 23.71
C ASP A 11 6.66 9.57 24.24
N HIS A 12 6.91 8.55 23.44
CA HIS A 12 6.74 7.15 23.78
C HIS A 12 8.00 6.39 23.33
N HIS A 13 8.59 5.67 24.28
CA HIS A 13 9.67 4.71 24.02
C HIS A 13 9.13 3.54 23.18
N SER A 14 8.99 3.72 21.87
CA SER A 14 8.82 2.62 20.92
C SER A 14 10.20 2.22 20.37
N ASP A 15 10.48 0.91 20.29
CA ASP A 15 11.72 0.36 19.69
C ASP A 15 11.86 0.65 18.18
N PHE A 16 10.88 1.33 17.57
CA PHE A 16 10.97 1.81 16.20
C PHE A 16 11.77 3.13 16.13
N PRO A 17 12.85 3.19 15.35
CA PRO A 17 13.60 4.42 15.16
C PRO A 17 12.75 5.41 14.35
N ILE A 18 12.28 6.44 15.03
CA ILE A 18 11.54 7.56 14.45
C ILE A 18 12.53 8.45 13.68
N ASP A 19 12.80 8.09 12.42
CA ASP A 19 13.64 8.88 11.51
C ASP A 19 12.81 9.94 10.76
N ARG A 20 13.43 11.05 10.34
CA ARG A 20 12.82 12.05 9.44
C ARG A 20 12.43 11.47 8.07
N LYS A 21 12.86 10.24 7.77
CA LYS A 21 12.49 9.43 6.60
C LYS A 21 11.30 8.49 6.85
N ASP A 22 10.61 8.64 7.97
CA ASP A 22 9.43 7.85 8.29
C ASP A 22 8.36 8.01 7.19
N GLN A 23 8.15 6.94 6.44
CA GLN A 23 7.19 6.89 5.35
C GLN A 23 5.76 6.98 5.86
N LEU A 24 5.46 6.48 7.06
CA LEU A 24 4.14 6.61 7.66
C LEU A 24 3.84 8.07 7.99
N LYS A 25 4.84 8.82 8.48
CA LYS A 25 4.70 10.27 8.66
C LYS A 25 4.34 10.98 7.35
N MET A 26 5.00 10.62 6.24
CA MET A 26 4.68 11.19 4.93
C MET A 26 3.29 10.78 4.45
N ILE A 27 2.91 9.51 4.58
CA ILE A 27 1.60 8.99 4.21
C ILE A 27 0.51 9.73 5.00
N PHE A 28 0.60 9.77 6.32
CA PHE A 28 -0.39 10.44 7.18
C PHE A 28 -0.42 11.96 6.99
N SER A 29 0.68 12.57 6.56
CA SER A 29 0.67 13.98 6.14
C SER A 29 -0.19 14.24 4.90
N MET A 30 -0.46 13.20 4.11
CA MET A 30 -1.25 13.24 2.88
C MET A 30 -2.68 12.73 3.11
N ILE A 31 -2.84 11.50 3.59
CA ILE A 31 -4.16 10.86 3.70
C ILE A 31 -4.82 11.02 5.08
N GLY A 32 -4.10 11.63 6.03
CA GLY A 32 -4.51 11.73 7.42
C GLY A 32 -4.08 10.52 8.23
N THR A 33 -4.13 10.66 9.55
CA THR A 33 -3.92 9.53 10.46
C THR A 33 -5.19 8.67 10.55
N PRO A 34 -5.07 7.35 10.72
CA PRO A 34 -6.18 6.46 11.09
C PRO A 34 -6.95 7.03 12.28
N GLN A 35 -8.28 7.02 12.21
CA GLN A 35 -9.13 7.70 13.20
C GLN A 35 -9.84 6.73 14.14
N ASP A 36 -10.15 5.52 13.64
CA ASP A 36 -10.91 4.52 14.39
C ASP A 36 -10.19 3.16 14.45
N GLU A 37 -10.70 2.27 15.31
CA GLU A 37 -10.17 0.91 15.46
C GLU A 37 -10.32 0.09 14.18
N MET A 38 -11.29 0.44 13.32
CA MET A 38 -11.52 -0.27 12.09
C MET A 38 -10.44 0.03 11.06
N ASP A 39 -9.90 1.25 11.02
CA ASP A 39 -8.81 1.66 10.12
C ASP A 39 -7.52 0.85 10.34
N VAL A 40 -7.27 0.41 11.58
CA VAL A 40 -6.07 -0.37 11.95
C VAL A 40 -6.37 -1.87 12.16
N SER A 41 -7.63 -2.29 12.03
CA SER A 41 -8.09 -3.66 12.34
C SER A 41 -7.38 -4.78 11.56
N PHE A 42 -6.76 -4.46 10.41
CA PHE A 42 -6.02 -5.42 9.58
C PHE A 42 -4.61 -5.71 10.11
N ILE A 43 -4.12 -4.92 11.08
CA ILE A 43 -2.77 -5.02 11.62
C ILE A 43 -2.79 -6.06 12.74
N SER A 44 -2.14 -7.20 12.49
CA SER A 44 -2.04 -8.29 13.47
C SER A 44 -0.86 -8.13 14.43
N ASP A 45 0.16 -7.36 14.05
CA ASP A 45 1.31 -7.06 14.90
C ASP A 45 0.97 -5.92 15.85
N LYS A 46 0.87 -6.25 17.14
CA LYS A 46 0.58 -5.29 18.19
C LYS A 46 1.61 -4.15 18.28
N GLN A 47 2.89 -4.42 18.01
CA GLN A 47 3.90 -3.37 18.04
C GLN A 47 3.70 -2.36 16.90
N ALA A 48 3.29 -2.84 15.73
CA ALA A 48 2.97 -1.97 14.60
C ALA A 48 1.70 -1.15 14.86
N GLU A 49 0.69 -1.75 15.48
CA GLU A 49 -0.53 -1.06 15.90
C GLU A 49 -0.23 0.03 16.93
N ASP A 50 0.56 -0.30 17.96
CA ASP A 50 0.99 0.65 18.99
C ASP A 50 1.84 1.78 18.38
N TYR A 51 2.68 1.50 17.39
CA TYR A 51 3.46 2.52 16.67
C TYR A 51 2.57 3.54 15.96
N ILE A 52 1.52 3.08 15.27
CA ILE A 52 0.58 3.97 14.57
C ILE A 52 -0.17 4.87 15.55
N LYS A 53 -0.48 4.37 16.76
CA LYS A 53 -1.17 5.15 17.80
C LYS A 53 -0.34 6.29 18.39
N ILE A 54 0.97 6.31 18.19
CA ILE A 54 1.86 7.40 18.65
C ILE A 54 1.68 8.67 17.80
N PHE A 55 1.22 8.53 16.55
CA PHE A 55 1.02 9.67 15.66
C PHE A 55 -0.14 10.55 16.15
N ALA A 56 0.12 11.84 16.26
CA ALA A 56 -0.90 12.82 16.58
C ALA A 56 -1.97 12.87 15.49
N ASN A 57 -3.25 12.91 15.92
CA ASN A 57 -4.37 12.97 15.00
C ASN A 57 -4.23 14.15 14.02
N LYS A 58 -4.30 13.84 12.72
CA LYS A 58 -4.19 14.81 11.65
C LYS A 58 -5.18 14.51 10.53
N PRO A 59 -5.96 15.50 10.06
CA PRO A 59 -6.79 15.32 8.88
C PRO A 59 -5.93 15.16 7.62
N GLY A 60 -6.44 14.40 6.65
CA GLY A 60 -5.86 14.34 5.31
C GLY A 60 -5.92 15.68 4.60
N VAL A 61 -5.11 15.81 3.55
CA VAL A 61 -5.15 17.00 2.67
C VAL A 61 -6.40 16.96 1.81
N ASP A 62 -6.93 18.13 1.48
CA ASP A 62 -7.91 18.25 0.42
C ASP A 62 -7.19 18.05 -0.93
N PHE A 63 -7.51 16.95 -1.62
CA PHE A 63 -6.92 16.64 -2.90
C PHE A 63 -7.41 17.55 -4.03
N GLU A 64 -8.61 18.15 -3.94
CA GLU A 64 -9.08 19.13 -4.90
C GLU A 64 -8.26 20.42 -4.81
N GLU A 65 -7.98 20.89 -3.59
CA GLU A 65 -7.11 22.07 -3.38
C GLU A 65 -5.66 21.78 -3.78
N LYS A 66 -5.16 20.58 -3.51
CA LYS A 66 -3.78 20.19 -3.83
C LYS A 66 -3.54 20.02 -5.33
N TYR A 67 -4.54 19.51 -6.05
CA TYR A 67 -4.46 19.25 -7.48
C TYR A 67 -5.60 19.96 -8.23
N PRO A 68 -5.59 21.30 -8.29
CA PRO A 68 -6.72 22.09 -8.81
C PRO A 68 -6.98 21.91 -10.31
N ASN A 69 -6.04 21.30 -11.03
CA ASN A 69 -6.15 21.04 -12.47
C ASN A 69 -6.58 19.61 -12.79
N ALA A 70 -6.75 18.76 -11.77
CA ALA A 70 -7.26 17.40 -11.96
C ALA A 70 -8.79 17.43 -12.13
N SER A 71 -9.33 16.47 -12.89
CA SER A 71 -10.78 16.31 -12.97
C SER A 71 -11.32 15.73 -11.66
N LYS A 72 -12.61 15.95 -11.39
CA LYS A 72 -13.27 15.43 -10.18
C LYS A 72 -13.21 13.91 -10.12
N GLU A 73 -13.35 13.24 -11.26
CA GLU A 73 -13.28 11.78 -11.38
C GLU A 73 -11.86 11.26 -11.05
N ALA A 74 -10.82 12.02 -11.41
CA ALA A 74 -9.44 11.67 -11.06
C ALA A 74 -9.20 11.78 -9.55
N ILE A 75 -9.70 12.85 -8.92
CA ILE A 75 -9.59 13.06 -7.47
C ILE A 75 -10.37 12.01 -6.69
N ASP A 76 -11.60 11.72 -7.12
CA ASP A 76 -12.45 10.70 -6.50
C ASP A 76 -11.80 9.32 -6.55
N LEU A 77 -11.29 8.92 -7.72
CA LEU A 77 -10.56 7.66 -7.88
C LEU A 77 -9.30 7.62 -7.00
N LEU A 78 -8.48 8.68 -7.01
CA LEU A 78 -7.26 8.77 -6.21
C LEU A 78 -7.55 8.63 -4.72
N THR A 79 -8.60 9.29 -4.23
CA THR A 79 -9.01 9.25 -2.81
C THR A 79 -9.41 7.85 -2.38
N LYS A 80 -10.15 7.12 -3.23
CA LYS A 80 -10.56 5.73 -2.98
C LYS A 80 -9.40 4.72 -3.08
N MET A 81 -8.36 5.03 -3.85
CA MET A 81 -7.16 4.20 -3.97
C MET A 81 -6.20 4.42 -2.78
N LEU A 82 -6.03 5.67 -2.35
CA LEU A 82 -5.15 6.07 -1.26
C LEU A 82 -5.82 5.93 0.12
N THR A 83 -6.44 4.78 0.37
CA THR A 83 -7.04 4.42 1.65
C THR A 83 -6.09 3.57 2.47
N PHE A 84 -5.96 3.91 3.76
CA PHE A 84 -5.03 3.25 4.68
C PHE A 84 -5.39 1.79 4.91
N ASN A 85 -6.62 1.50 5.34
CA ASN A 85 -7.10 0.13 5.49
C ASN A 85 -7.27 -0.51 4.10
N PRO A 86 -6.55 -1.61 3.80
CA PRO A 86 -6.63 -2.27 2.50
C PRO A 86 -8.03 -2.83 2.21
N TYR A 87 -8.82 -3.18 3.22
CA TYR A 87 -10.19 -3.69 3.05
C TYR A 87 -11.19 -2.61 2.61
N TYR A 88 -10.86 -1.34 2.79
CA TYR A 88 -11.68 -0.20 2.35
C TYR A 88 -11.19 0.41 1.04
N ARG A 89 -10.04 -0.05 0.53
CA ARG A 89 -9.51 0.40 -0.75
C ARG A 89 -10.39 -0.11 -1.89
N ILE A 90 -10.64 0.75 -2.86
CA ILE A 90 -11.35 0.38 -4.09
C ILE A 90 -10.69 -0.83 -4.76
N THR A 91 -11.51 -1.79 -5.16
CA THR A 91 -11.06 -3.02 -5.82
C THR A 91 -10.67 -2.75 -7.27
N LEU A 92 -9.86 -3.63 -7.85
CA LEU A 92 -9.50 -3.52 -9.27
C LEU A 92 -10.75 -3.44 -10.16
N ASN A 93 -11.76 -4.27 -9.92
CA ASN A 93 -13.00 -4.26 -10.71
C ASN A 93 -13.75 -2.93 -10.61
N GLU A 94 -13.79 -2.30 -9.44
CA GLU A 94 -14.42 -1.00 -9.26
C GLU A 94 -13.62 0.13 -9.91
N ILE A 95 -12.28 0.12 -9.79
CA ILE A 95 -11.37 1.05 -10.50
C ILE A 95 -11.65 1.00 -12.00
N LEU A 96 -11.68 -0.22 -12.52
CA LEU A 96 -11.85 -0.51 -13.92
C LEU A 96 -13.22 -0.03 -14.44
N ASN A 97 -14.28 -0.10 -13.63
CA ASN A 97 -15.62 0.43 -13.94
C ASN A 97 -15.79 1.93 -13.62
N HIS A 98 -14.76 2.61 -13.15
CA HIS A 98 -14.84 4.02 -12.76
C HIS A 98 -14.98 4.96 -13.96
N ASP A 99 -15.78 6.02 -13.83
CA ASP A 99 -16.03 7.00 -14.90
C ASP A 99 -14.74 7.65 -15.44
N PHE A 100 -13.71 7.72 -14.60
CA PHE A 100 -12.37 8.18 -14.99
C PHE A 100 -11.81 7.43 -16.22
N PHE A 101 -12.07 6.12 -16.34
CA PHE A 101 -11.61 5.30 -17.46
C PHE A 101 -12.64 5.13 -18.57
N ALA A 102 -13.86 5.66 -18.44
CA ALA A 102 -14.96 5.41 -19.38
C ALA A 102 -14.62 5.75 -20.85
N SER A 103 -13.77 6.76 -21.06
CA SER A 103 -13.35 7.17 -22.41
C SER A 103 -12.35 6.24 -23.10
N VAL A 104 -11.67 5.38 -22.34
CA VAL A 104 -10.59 4.49 -22.84
C VAL A 104 -10.84 3.01 -22.55
N ARG A 105 -11.96 2.69 -21.90
CA ARG A 105 -12.34 1.33 -21.48
C ARG A 105 -12.49 0.40 -22.69
N ASP A 106 -11.91 -0.79 -22.60
CA ASP A 106 -11.99 -1.82 -23.64
C ASP A 106 -12.08 -3.21 -22.99
N LEU A 107 -13.31 -3.70 -22.84
CA LEU A 107 -13.61 -4.97 -22.14
C LEU A 107 -12.93 -6.18 -22.80
N GLU A 108 -12.74 -6.15 -24.12
CA GLU A 108 -12.11 -7.25 -24.85
C GLU A 108 -10.62 -7.41 -24.52
N LYS A 109 -9.99 -6.34 -24.02
CA LYS A 109 -8.58 -6.36 -23.60
C LYS A 109 -8.39 -6.68 -22.13
N GLU A 110 -9.45 -6.73 -21.35
CA GLU A 110 -9.42 -6.93 -19.91
C GLU A 110 -9.57 -8.40 -19.57
N ILE A 111 -8.61 -9.18 -20.06
CA ILE A 111 -8.59 -10.63 -19.90
C ILE A 111 -7.89 -11.02 -18.59
N THR A 112 -8.46 -11.99 -17.88
CA THR A 112 -7.80 -12.63 -16.75
C THR A 112 -7.01 -13.85 -17.22
N SER A 113 -5.91 -14.15 -16.54
CA SER A 113 -5.20 -15.41 -16.80
C SER A 113 -6.13 -16.59 -16.49
N PRO A 114 -6.24 -17.59 -17.39
CA PRO A 114 -7.05 -18.78 -17.12
C PRO A 114 -6.38 -19.72 -16.11
N LYS A 115 -5.12 -19.46 -15.76
CA LYS A 115 -4.33 -20.24 -14.80
C LYS A 115 -3.76 -19.32 -13.73
N GLU A 116 -3.82 -19.78 -12.50
CA GLU A 116 -3.02 -19.21 -11.41
C GLU A 116 -1.55 -19.58 -11.62
N ILE A 117 -0.66 -18.65 -11.29
CA ILE A 117 0.77 -18.93 -11.26
C ILE A 117 1.05 -19.65 -9.93
N ALA A 118 1.58 -20.87 -10.01
CA ALA A 118 2.00 -21.61 -8.83
C ALA A 118 3.38 -21.09 -8.37
N PHE A 119 3.48 -20.71 -7.10
CA PHE A 119 4.74 -20.32 -6.46
C PHE A 119 5.35 -21.49 -5.68
N ASP A 120 5.27 -22.70 -6.24
CA ASP A 120 5.69 -23.95 -5.59
C ASP A 120 7.17 -23.92 -5.17
N PHE A 121 8.01 -23.21 -5.91
CA PHE A 121 9.42 -23.01 -5.58
C PHE A 121 9.62 -22.22 -4.27
N GLU A 122 8.74 -21.29 -3.90
CA GLU A 122 8.85 -20.54 -2.63
C GLU A 122 8.50 -21.44 -1.43
N MET A 123 7.75 -22.52 -1.70
CA MET A 123 7.41 -23.55 -0.73
C MET A 123 8.47 -24.66 -0.66
N GLU A 124 9.38 -24.76 -1.64
CA GLU A 124 10.56 -25.63 -1.56
C GLU A 124 11.51 -25.06 -0.49
N GLY A 125 11.51 -25.65 0.71
CA GLY A 125 12.31 -25.17 1.84
C GLY A 125 13.84 -25.19 1.64
N ASP A 126 14.35 -25.64 0.49
CA ASP A 126 15.76 -25.56 0.09
C ASP A 126 15.94 -24.65 -1.13
N LEU A 127 16.26 -23.39 -0.86
CA LEU A 127 16.63 -22.39 -1.87
C LEU A 127 18.16 -22.17 -1.91
N SER A 128 18.94 -23.23 -1.71
CA SER A 128 20.39 -23.15 -1.88
C SER A 128 20.78 -22.76 -3.31
N GLU A 129 21.94 -22.12 -3.48
CA GLU A 129 22.45 -21.72 -4.81
C GLU A 129 22.47 -22.90 -5.79
N LYS A 130 22.81 -24.09 -5.30
CA LYS A 130 22.83 -25.31 -6.10
C LYS A 130 21.42 -25.66 -6.60
N ARG A 131 20.42 -25.70 -5.71
CA ARG A 131 19.03 -26.02 -6.09
C ARG A 131 18.45 -24.94 -7.01
N LEU A 132 18.71 -23.67 -6.74
CA LEU A 132 18.30 -22.57 -7.62
C LEU A 132 18.90 -22.72 -9.03
N ARG A 133 20.17 -23.11 -9.14
CA ARG A 133 20.78 -23.39 -10.45
C ARG A 133 20.10 -24.56 -11.16
N GLU A 134 19.73 -25.61 -10.44
CA GLU A 134 18.98 -26.75 -10.98
C GLU A 134 17.60 -26.31 -11.48
N LEU A 135 16.83 -25.58 -10.66
CA LEU A 135 15.51 -25.04 -11.03
C LEU A 135 15.57 -24.14 -12.27
N ILE A 136 16.57 -23.27 -12.37
CA ILE A 136 16.76 -22.41 -13.55
C ILE A 136 17.06 -23.25 -14.80
N LEU A 137 17.88 -24.31 -14.67
CA LEU A 137 18.17 -25.21 -15.79
C LEU A 137 16.93 -26.00 -16.22
N GLU A 138 16.13 -26.48 -15.27
CA GLU A 138 14.83 -27.14 -15.53
C GLU A 138 13.89 -26.21 -16.32
N GLU A 139 13.82 -24.93 -15.95
CA GLU A 139 13.01 -23.93 -16.67
C GLU A 139 13.55 -23.65 -18.08
N VAL A 140 14.88 -23.56 -18.25
CA VAL A 140 15.51 -23.39 -19.57
C VAL A 140 15.21 -24.60 -20.47
N ASP A 141 15.25 -25.82 -19.94
CA ASP A 141 14.91 -27.03 -20.68
C ASP A 141 13.40 -27.11 -20.98
N HIS A 142 12.53 -26.53 -20.15
CA HIS A 142 11.09 -26.47 -20.41
C HIS A 142 10.72 -25.63 -21.64
N PHE A 143 11.48 -24.57 -21.94
CA PHE A 143 11.21 -23.63 -23.02
C PHE A 143 12.03 -23.85 -24.31
N ASN A 144 12.99 -24.78 -24.31
CA ASN A 144 13.78 -25.17 -25.48
C ASN A 144 13.26 -26.45 -26.13
#